data_AF-A0A078IEY1-F1
#
_entry.id   AF-A0A078IEY1-F1
#
_cell.length_a   1.000
_cell.length_b   1.000
_cell.length_c   1.000
_cell.angle_alpha   90.00
_cell.angle_beta   90.00
_cell.angle_gamma   90.00
#
_symmetry.space_group_name_H-M   'P 1'
#
loop_
_entity.id
_entity.type
_entity.pdbx_description
1 polymer ?
#
loop_
_entity_poly.entity_id
_entity_poly.type
_entity_poly.pdbx_seq_one_letter_code
_entity_poly.pdbx_strand_id
1 'polypeptide(L)'
;MFKSAYTATSEPSITSKMLGLLGNLIKQNEPSGTEITRNMHKPLIIDYGASHHMISDNNLIKDIEPAHGHVMIANGDRIPIRGIGCGTSFPSCVLLC
;
A
#
# COMPACT_ATOMS: atom_id res chain seq x y z
N MET A 1 -54.07 -47.43 -8.38
CA MET A 1 -52.64 -47.56 -8.74
C MET A 1 -52.01 -46.18 -8.63
N PHE A 2 -51.23 -45.93 -7.58
CA PHE A 2 -50.52 -44.66 -7.41
C PHE A 2 -49.16 -44.75 -8.12
N LYS A 3 -48.92 -43.88 -9.12
CA LYS A 3 -47.60 -43.70 -9.73
C LYS A 3 -46.80 -42.74 -8.84
N SER A 4 -45.75 -43.24 -8.21
CA SER A 4 -44.74 -42.42 -7.54
C SER A 4 -43.75 -41.93 -8.59
N ALA A 5 -43.75 -40.63 -8.87
CA ALA A 5 -42.71 -39.98 -9.66
C ALA A 5 -41.74 -39.31 -8.69
N TYR A 6 -40.67 -40.00 -8.35
CA TYR A 6 -39.53 -39.39 -7.67
C TYR A 6 -38.68 -38.69 -8.74
N THR A 7 -38.78 -37.37 -8.79
CA THR A 7 -37.81 -36.56 -9.53
C THR A 7 -36.56 -36.45 -8.66
N ALA A 8 -35.49 -37.14 -9.05
CA ALA A 8 -34.17 -36.99 -8.46
C ALA A 8 -33.61 -35.61 -8.86
N THR A 9 -33.87 -34.59 -8.04
CA THR A 9 -33.17 -33.31 -8.12
C THR A 9 -31.74 -33.53 -7.62
N SER A 10 -30.78 -33.57 -8.55
CA SER A 10 -29.36 -33.68 -8.22
C SER A 10 -28.92 -32.39 -7.52
N GLU A 11 -28.91 -32.42 -6.20
CA GLU A 11 -28.31 -31.36 -5.38
C GLU A 11 -26.84 -31.16 -5.83
N PRO A 12 -26.40 -29.91 -6.07
CA PRO A 12 -25.01 -29.67 -6.41
C PRO A 12 -24.14 -30.21 -5.28
N SER A 13 -23.32 -31.22 -5.62
CA SER A 13 -22.36 -31.84 -4.71
C SER A 13 -21.62 -30.76 -3.94
N ILE A 14 -21.40 -30.97 -2.64
CA ILE A 14 -20.71 -30.02 -1.75
C ILE A 14 -19.38 -29.53 -2.36
N THR A 15 -18.73 -30.38 -3.18
CA THR A 15 -17.56 -30.05 -3.99
C THR A 15 -17.76 -28.93 -5.01
N SER A 16 -18.90 -28.82 -5.70
CA SER A 16 -19.14 -27.73 -6.67
C SER A 16 -19.35 -26.37 -5.99
N LYS A 17 -19.98 -26.38 -4.81
CA LYS A 17 -20.12 -25.18 -3.97
C LYS A 17 -18.76 -24.72 -3.44
N MET A 18 -17.93 -25.65 -2.95
CA MET A 18 -16.55 -25.35 -2.53
C MET A 18 -15.67 -24.85 -3.68
N LEU A 19 -15.77 -25.45 -4.87
CA LEU A 19 -15.06 -24.97 -6.06
C LEU A 19 -15.46 -23.54 -6.43
N GLY A 20 -16.77 -23.23 -6.36
CA GLY A 20 -17.28 -21.88 -6.62
C GLY A 20 -16.77 -20.85 -5.61
N LEU A 21 -16.71 -21.21 -4.32
CA LEU A 21 -16.17 -20.34 -3.27
C LEU A 21 -14.67 -20.08 -3.43
N LEU A 22 -13.89 -21.11 -3.77
CA LEU A 22 -12.45 -20.97 -4.07
C LEU A 22 -12.23 -20.11 -5.32
N GLY A 23 -13.02 -20.31 -6.38
CA GLY A 23 -12.95 -19.49 -7.59
C GLY A 23 -13.27 -18.02 -7.34
N ASN A 24 -14.21 -17.73 -6.43
CA ASN A 24 -14.53 -16.36 -6.03
C ASN A 24 -13.43 -15.73 -5.18
N LEU A 25 -12.80 -16.49 -4.27
CA LEU A 25 -11.66 -16.02 -3.47
C LEU A 25 -10.45 -15.65 -4.33
N ILE A 26 -10.18 -16.43 -5.37
CA ILE A 26 -9.08 -16.18 -6.31
C ILE A 26 -9.35 -14.92 -7.15
N LYS A 27 -10.60 -14.65 -7.53
CA LYS A 27 -10.99 -13.43 -8.25
C LYS A 27 -10.92 -12.15 -7.42
N GLN A 28 -10.98 -12.24 -6.09
CA GLN A 28 -10.77 -11.09 -5.19
C GLN A 28 -9.27 -10.74 -5.01
N ASN A 29 -8.37 -11.60 -5.50
CA ASN A 29 -6.93 -11.36 -5.53
C ASN A 29 -6.44 -10.94 -6.92
N GLU A 30 -7.29 -10.30 -7.74
CA GLU A 30 -6.74 -9.31 -8.66
C GLU A 30 -6.14 -8.21 -7.80
N PRO A 31 -4.80 -8.04 -7.76
CA PRO A 31 -4.21 -6.99 -6.98
C PRO A 31 -4.52 -5.69 -7.73
N SER A 32 -5.65 -5.07 -7.40
CA SER A 32 -5.73 -3.62 -7.41
C SER A 32 -4.72 -3.16 -6.35
N GLY A 33 -3.44 -3.13 -6.73
CA GLY A 33 -2.29 -2.88 -5.87
C GLY A 33 -2.20 -1.44 -5.39
N THR A 34 -3.32 -0.80 -5.07
CA THR A 34 -3.39 0.65 -4.86
C THR A 34 -4.20 1.10 -3.64
N GLU A 35 -4.81 0.21 -2.83
CA GLU A 35 -5.72 0.67 -1.76
C GLU A 35 -5.50 0.12 -0.35
N ILE A 36 -4.98 -1.09 -0.14
CA ILE A 36 -4.90 -1.70 1.22
C ILE A 36 -3.60 -1.37 1.97
N THR A 37 -2.62 -0.71 1.35
CA THR A 37 -1.30 -0.42 1.97
C THR A 37 -1.09 1.04 2.34
N ARG A 38 -2.16 1.84 2.54
CA ARG A 38 -2.00 3.26 2.92
C ARG A 38 -1.66 3.48 4.39
N ASN A 39 -1.75 2.44 5.23
CA ASN A 39 -1.59 2.56 6.68
C ASN A 39 -0.58 1.55 7.27
N MET A 40 0.40 1.12 6.46
CA MET A 40 1.58 0.45 6.98
C MET A 40 2.60 1.53 7.26
N HIS A 41 2.82 1.83 8.54
CA HIS A 41 3.79 2.79 9.04
C HIS A 41 5.14 2.60 8.31
N LYS A 42 5.46 3.52 7.38
CA LYS A 42 6.77 3.49 6.70
C LYS A 42 7.83 3.63 7.80
N PRO A 43 8.73 2.65 7.99
CA PRO A 43 9.71 2.72 9.06
C PRO A 43 10.61 3.94 8.86
N LEU A 44 10.92 4.64 9.95
CA LEU A 44 11.95 5.67 9.93
C LEU A 44 13.32 4.99 9.89
N ILE A 45 14.14 5.37 8.92
CA ILE A 45 15.50 4.86 8.76
C ILE A 45 16.45 5.85 9.41
N ILE A 46 17.28 5.37 10.33
CA ILE A 46 18.36 6.16 10.93
C ILE A 46 19.64 5.86 10.15
N ASP A 47 20.08 6.83 9.36
CA ASP A 47 21.29 6.72 8.54
C ASP A 47 22.30 7.81 8.95
N TYR A 48 23.37 7.40 9.64
CA TYR A 48 24.44 8.30 10.06
C TYR A 48 25.30 8.82 8.88
N GLY A 49 25.21 8.18 7.71
CA GLY A 49 25.90 8.62 6.50
C GLY A 49 25.14 9.70 5.71
N ALA A 50 23.89 9.97 6.08
CA ALA A 50 23.06 10.96 5.38
C ALA A 50 23.40 12.38 5.83
N SER A 51 23.59 13.28 4.87
CA SER A 51 23.81 14.71 5.13
C SER A 51 22.52 15.45 5.48
N HIS A 52 21.38 14.95 5.00
CA HIS A 52 20.06 15.56 5.18
C HIS A 52 19.03 14.48 5.55
N HIS A 53 18.08 14.84 6.40
CA HIS A 53 16.93 13.99 6.67
C HIS A 53 15.94 14.09 5.50
N MET A 54 15.53 12.95 4.97
CA MET A 54 14.51 12.84 3.93
C MET A 54 13.26 12.19 4.50
N ILE A 55 12.12 12.84 4.36
CA ILE A 55 10.82 12.33 4.82
C ILE A 55 9.82 12.45 3.67
N SER A 56 8.94 11.45 3.51
CA SER A 56 7.87 11.49 2.50
C SER A 56 6.49 11.82 3.07
N ASP A 57 6.34 11.77 4.39
CA ASP A 57 5.09 12.04 5.09
C ASP A 57 4.99 13.52 5.47
N ASN A 58 4.02 14.20 4.87
CA ASN A 58 3.75 15.62 5.12
C ASN A 58 3.31 15.90 6.56
N ASN A 59 2.80 14.90 7.30
CA ASN A 59 2.32 15.09 8.68
C ASN A 59 3.47 15.22 9.70
N LEU A 60 4.69 14.80 9.34
CA LEU A 60 5.85 14.82 10.24
C LEU A 60 6.67 16.11 10.14
N ILE A 61 6.41 16.93 9.12
CA ILE A 61 7.13 18.17 8.84
C ILE A 61 6.16 19.35 9.01
N LYS A 62 6.64 20.41 9.65
CA LYS A 62 5.91 21.68 9.78
C LYS A 62 6.61 22.77 8.98
N ASP A 63 5.86 23.84 8.71
CA ASP A 63 6.36 25.04 8.06
C ASP A 63 7.07 24.71 6.74
N ILE A 64 6.43 23.88 5.92
CA ILE A 64 6.98 23.40 4.66
C ILE A 64 6.99 24.56 3.66
N GLU A 65 8.20 25.02 3.33
CA GLU A 65 8.45 25.94 2.23
C GLU A 65 8.64 25.14 0.94
N PRO A 66 7.90 25.47 -0.15
CA PRO A 66 8.09 24.82 -1.44
C PRO A 66 9.53 24.98 -1.93
N ALA A 67 10.12 23.88 -2.38
CA ALA A 67 11.48 23.86 -2.90
C ALA A 67 11.50 23.12 -4.24
N HIS A 68 12.43 23.51 -5.10
CA HIS A 68 12.62 22.93 -6.42
C HIS A 68 13.96 22.19 -6.47
N GLY A 69 13.98 21.07 -7.17
CA GLY A 69 15.18 20.26 -7.33
C GLY A 69 14.88 18.78 -7.18
N HIS A 70 15.94 17.99 -7.18
CA HIS A 70 15.86 16.55 -6.96
C HIS A 70 17.08 16.09 -6.17
N VAL A 71 16.87 15.07 -5.35
CA VAL A 71 17.96 14.31 -4.73
C VAL A 71 18.25 13.09 -5.58
N MET A 72 19.53 12.81 -5.81
CA MET A 72 19.96 11.57 -6.45
C MET A 72 20.27 10.56 -5.37
N ILE A 73 19.64 9.39 -5.41
CA ILE A 73 19.90 8.32 -4.44
C ILE A 73 20.94 7.33 -5.00
N ALA A 74 21.34 6.35 -4.19
CA ALA A 74 22.45 5.45 -4.49
C ALA A 74 22.31 4.66 -5.80
N ASN A 75 21.08 4.37 -6.25
CA ASN A 75 20.83 3.68 -7.52
C ASN A 75 20.82 4.63 -8.75
N GLY A 76 21.05 5.93 -8.56
CA GLY A 76 21.00 6.95 -9.59
C GLY A 76 19.61 7.57 -9.83
N ASP A 77 18.57 7.09 -9.15
CA ASP A 77 17.23 7.65 -9.27
C ASP A 77 17.18 9.08 -8.73
N ARG A 78 16.42 9.93 -9.41
CA ARG A 78 16.18 11.32 -9.03
C ARG A 78 14.81 11.45 -8.39
N ILE A 79 14.80 11.68 -7.08
CA ILE A 79 13.56 11.92 -6.32
C ILE A 79 13.33 13.44 -6.25
N PRO A 80 12.17 13.96 -6.69
CA PRO A 80 11.90 15.39 -6.61
C PRO A 80 11.79 15.85 -5.15
N ILE A 81 12.28 17.05 -4.89
CA ILE A 81 12.04 17.73 -3.61
C ILE A 81 10.70 18.46 -3.75
N ARG A 82 9.77 18.21 -2.83
CA ARG A 82 8.47 18.89 -2.73
C ARG A 82 8.53 20.10 -1.81
N GLY A 83 9.42 20.09 -0.83
CA GLY A 83 9.59 21.21 0.10
C GLY A 83 10.69 20.98 1.12
N ILE A 84 10.97 22.02 1.89
CA ILE A 84 11.91 22.00 3.01
C ILE A 84 11.16 22.52 4.24
N GLY A 85 11.30 21.84 5.36
CA GLY A 85 10.68 22.30 6.61
C GLY A 85 11.44 21.81 7.83
N CYS A 86 10.84 22.02 8.99
CA CYS A 86 11.40 21.54 10.26
C CYS A 86 10.60 20.34 10.76
N GLY A 87 11.30 19.31 11.22
CA GLY A 87 10.64 18.13 11.78
C GLY A 87 10.05 18.46 13.15
N THR A 88 8.88 17.90 13.47
CA THR A 88 8.31 18.06 14.81
C THR A 88 9.20 17.47 15.92
N SER A 89 9.94 16.41 15.57
CA SER A 89 10.88 15.71 16.44
C SER A 89 12.35 15.94 16.06
N PHE A 90 12.62 16.73 15.01
CA PHE A 90 13.97 16.94 14.48
C PHE A 90 14.27 18.44 14.39
N PRO A 91 15.28 18.95 15.11
CA PRO A 91 15.59 20.38 15.13
C PRO A 91 16.28 20.90 13.86
N SER A 92 16.61 20.01 12.92
CA SER A 92 17.28 20.33 11.65
C SER A 92 16.30 20.45 10.48
N CYS A 93 16.74 21.14 9.41
CA CYS A 93 16.02 21.18 8.15
C CYS A 93 15.83 19.77 7.57
N VAL A 94 14.61 19.48 7.11
CA VAL A 94 14.19 18.19 6.53
C VAL A 94 13.74 18.41 5.10
N LEU A 95 14.19 17.56 4.17
CA LEU A 95 13.71 17.53 2.80
C LEU A 95 12.43 16.70 2.72
N LEU A 96 11.34 17.32 2.28
CA LEU A 96 10.13 16.62 1.89
C LEU A 96 10.31 16.10 0.47
N CYS A 97 10.35 14.78 0.31
CA CYS A 97 10.53 14.11 -0.99
C CYS A 97 9.26 13.35 -1.35
#